data_AF-A0A0E3R417-F1
#
_entry.id   AF-A0A0E3R417-F1
#
_cell.length_a   1.000
_cell.length_b   1.000
_cell.length_c   1.000
_cell.angle_alpha   90.00
_cell.angle_beta   90.00
_cell.angle_gamma   90.00
#
_symmetry.space_group_name_H-M   'P 1'
#
loop_
_entity.id
_entity.type
_entity.pdbx_description
1 polymer ?
#
loop_
_entity_poly.entity_id
_entity_poly.type
_entity_poly.pdbx_seq_one_letter_code
_entity_poly.pdbx_strand_id
1 'polypeptide(L)'
;MKKIKFVLIYLMEFLMIFYCTTGTAFGVNLTDNKSVQSGDNLNTGITNVNFDYYKYFFGLDSYGNTVITRYGKLPLLETEEQKESWNSTLEELSNKIKDPLASKYMYPQGEVVTCGTNEKGYFVILFKYGNVDEPLMDEIYVLIDNSAKEMKINDIPVEFGYGTYRQEITLNSEQGIYYWFGENMDNLSESDIHIIQEIMKEKPTTPVQKIVAAYGKIPLLKDQNEIITWADKLSAIAGSTQNKINPYMEREQVIVYGGELTRLEVGINETLPSKEKNTIIKEIYQIIDEEARRQNITDVPVIFDEGVFINEVATEDTEAEETNLSLSEEEKTRELNNSKDNNSESDNVSSSSGNESSKKNSTPGFGLLSGLVCLCGGWKFGKK
;
A
#
# COMPACT_ATOMS: atom_id res chain seq x y z
N MET A 1 -23.65 3.42 -36.83
CA MET A 1 -22.64 2.36 -36.99
C MET A 1 -21.81 2.23 -35.71
N LYS A 2 -22.40 1.60 -34.69
CA LYS A 2 -21.79 1.17 -33.43
C LYS A 2 -22.35 -0.23 -33.19
N LYS A 3 -21.54 -1.18 -32.71
CA LYS A 3 -21.78 -2.64 -32.65
C LYS A 3 -21.23 -3.40 -33.86
N ILE A 4 -19.90 -3.51 -33.93
CA ILE A 4 -19.09 -4.68 -34.37
C ILE A 4 -17.65 -4.26 -34.03
N LYS A 5 -17.26 -4.46 -32.76
CA LYS A 5 -15.85 -4.43 -32.30
C LYS A 5 -15.65 -5.26 -31.02
N PHE A 6 -16.72 -5.59 -30.28
CA PHE A 6 -16.63 -6.37 -29.04
C PHE A 6 -16.59 -7.90 -29.19
N VAL A 7 -16.82 -8.43 -30.40
CA VAL A 7 -16.88 -9.90 -30.59
C VAL A 7 -15.50 -10.51 -30.88
N LEU A 8 -14.48 -9.71 -31.22
CA LEU A 8 -13.17 -10.25 -31.60
C LEU A 8 -12.17 -10.39 -30.44
N ILE A 9 -12.45 -9.83 -29.26
CA ILE A 9 -11.57 -9.91 -28.08
C ILE A 9 -11.77 -11.22 -27.31
N TYR A 10 -12.98 -11.79 -27.35
CA TYR A 10 -13.29 -13.02 -26.60
C TYR A 10 -12.85 -14.34 -27.25
N LEU A 11 -12.28 -14.31 -28.47
CA LEU A 11 -11.87 -15.55 -29.16
C LEU A 11 -10.39 -15.91 -28.94
N MET A 12 -9.57 -14.99 -28.40
CA MET A 12 -8.13 -15.18 -28.19
C MET A 12 -7.76 -15.60 -26.75
N GLU A 13 -8.74 -15.73 -25.85
CA GLU A 13 -8.51 -16.20 -24.48
C GLU A 13 -8.68 -17.72 -24.32
N PHE A 14 -9.24 -18.41 -25.32
CA PHE A 14 -9.49 -19.85 -25.25
C PHE A 14 -8.31 -20.74 -25.70
N LEU A 15 -7.19 -20.15 -26.13
CA LEU A 15 -6.10 -20.87 -26.80
C LEU A 15 -4.77 -20.96 -26.01
N MET A 16 -4.73 -20.51 -24.75
CA MET A 16 -3.54 -20.62 -23.88
C MET A 16 -3.76 -21.53 -22.65
N ILE A 17 -4.66 -22.51 -22.75
CA ILE A 17 -4.80 -23.62 -21.76
C ILE A 17 -4.12 -24.92 -22.25
N PHE A 18 -3.35 -24.86 -23.34
CA PHE A 18 -2.52 -25.98 -23.76
C PHE A 18 -1.09 -25.49 -23.94
N TYR A 19 -0.25 -25.71 -22.94
CA TYR A 19 1.18 -26.08 -23.00
C TYR A 19 1.85 -25.73 -21.67
N CYS A 20 1.79 -26.65 -20.71
CA CYS A 20 2.86 -26.95 -19.74
C CYS A 20 2.46 -28.17 -18.88
N THR A 21 2.32 -29.34 -19.52
CA THR A 21 2.40 -30.63 -18.82
C THR A 21 3.45 -31.50 -19.49
N THR A 22 4.69 -31.37 -19.03
CA THR A 22 5.74 -32.40 -19.01
C THR A 22 6.69 -31.96 -17.89
N GLY A 23 6.66 -32.54 -16.70
CA GLY A 23 7.14 -33.89 -16.46
C GLY A 23 8.65 -33.85 -16.19
N THR A 24 9.07 -33.52 -14.97
CA THR A 24 10.31 -34.03 -14.39
C THR A 24 10.05 -34.44 -12.94
N ALA A 25 10.13 -35.75 -12.71
CA ALA A 25 10.20 -36.33 -11.40
C ALA A 25 11.60 -36.09 -10.83
N PHE A 26 11.69 -35.46 -9.67
CA PHE A 26 12.85 -35.59 -8.79
C PHE A 26 12.38 -36.12 -7.45
N GLY A 27 12.72 -37.38 -7.19
CA GLY A 27 12.64 -37.95 -5.86
C GLY A 27 13.76 -37.36 -5.01
N VAL A 28 13.40 -36.91 -3.80
CA VAL A 28 14.34 -36.88 -2.69
C VAL A 28 13.61 -37.39 -1.47
N ASN A 29 14.10 -38.51 -0.98
CA ASN A 29 13.73 -39.12 0.29
C ASN A 29 14.61 -38.44 1.34
N LEU A 30 14.03 -37.78 2.35
CA LEU A 30 14.72 -37.57 3.61
C LEU A 30 13.71 -37.50 4.76
N THR A 31 13.75 -38.56 5.55
CA THR A 31 13.23 -38.68 6.90
C THR A 31 13.80 -37.59 7.79
N ASP A 32 12.93 -36.81 8.42
CA ASP A 32 13.02 -36.45 9.85
C ASP A 32 11.70 -35.85 10.31
N ASN A 33 10.82 -36.73 10.79
CA ASN A 33 9.60 -36.37 11.50
C ASN A 33 10.00 -35.85 12.89
N LYS A 34 10.07 -34.53 13.03
CA LYS A 34 9.73 -33.87 14.28
C LYS A 34 8.41 -33.15 14.06
N SER A 35 7.34 -33.76 14.55
CA SER A 35 6.02 -33.15 14.70
C SER A 35 6.17 -31.86 15.49
N VAL A 36 6.24 -30.73 14.80
CA VAL A 36 6.03 -29.43 15.43
C VAL A 36 4.54 -29.34 15.69
N GLN A 37 4.22 -29.43 16.99
CA GLN A 37 2.87 -29.36 17.51
C GLN A 37 2.28 -28.00 17.13
N SER A 38 1.25 -28.03 16.30
CA SER A 38 0.42 -26.87 15.96
C SER A 38 -0.20 -26.35 17.25
N GLY A 39 0.16 -25.12 17.68
CA GLY A 39 -0.44 -24.52 18.87
C GLY A 39 0.25 -23.29 19.46
N ASP A 40 1.58 -23.20 19.46
CA ASP A 40 2.27 -22.31 20.42
C ASP A 40 3.06 -21.13 19.85
N ASN A 41 2.91 -20.77 18.57
CA ASN A 41 3.45 -19.51 18.04
C ASN A 41 2.35 -18.48 17.75
N LEU A 42 1.52 -18.17 18.75
CA LEU A 42 0.84 -16.87 18.82
C LEU A 42 1.87 -15.82 19.24
N ASN A 43 2.84 -15.57 18.37
CA ASN A 43 3.92 -14.65 18.65
C ASN A 43 3.41 -13.23 18.35
N THR A 44 2.99 -12.52 19.39
CA THR A 44 2.84 -11.05 19.39
C THR A 44 4.20 -10.33 19.32
N GLY A 45 5.28 -11.04 18.95
CA GLY A 45 6.56 -10.43 18.63
C GLY A 45 6.40 -9.54 17.41
N ILE A 46 6.90 -8.30 17.49
CA ILE A 46 6.95 -7.25 16.45
C ILE A 46 6.87 -7.85 15.04
N THR A 47 5.65 -7.90 14.48
CA THR A 47 5.44 -8.34 13.10
C THR A 47 5.53 -7.10 12.25
N ASN A 48 6.23 -7.17 11.12
CA ASN A 48 6.24 -6.09 10.14
C ASN A 48 5.01 -6.12 9.22
N VAL A 49 3.99 -6.88 9.64
CA VAL A 49 2.70 -7.08 8.98
C VAL A 49 1.68 -6.09 9.54
N ASN A 50 1.81 -5.66 10.81
CA ASN A 50 0.90 -4.70 11.43
C ASN A 50 1.35 -3.24 11.20
N PHE A 51 0.41 -2.38 10.80
CA PHE A 51 0.63 -0.96 10.49
C PHE A 51 0.58 -0.04 11.69
N ASP A 52 -0.16 -0.43 12.74
CA ASP A 52 -0.30 0.38 13.96
C ASP A 52 1.06 0.65 14.64
N TYR A 53 2.07 -0.15 14.28
CA TYR A 53 3.43 0.01 14.78
C TYR A 53 4.12 1.30 14.28
N TYR A 54 3.65 1.90 13.18
CA TYR A 54 4.26 3.10 12.57
C TYR A 54 3.29 4.29 12.59
N LYS A 55 3.79 5.47 12.96
CA LYS A 55 3.08 6.75 12.86
C LYS A 55 3.84 7.65 11.89
N TYR A 56 3.20 8.01 10.77
CA TYR A 56 3.83 8.84 9.75
C TYR A 56 3.60 10.33 9.99
N PHE A 57 4.65 11.12 9.76
CA PHE A 57 4.64 12.58 9.86
C PHE A 57 4.33 13.21 8.51
N PHE A 58 4.95 12.71 7.44
CA PHE A 58 4.72 13.14 6.07
C PHE A 58 5.15 12.08 5.05
N GLY A 59 4.66 12.22 3.81
CA GLY A 59 4.88 11.28 2.72
C GLY A 59 3.67 10.41 2.47
N LEU A 60 3.88 9.22 1.89
CA LEU A 60 2.79 8.27 1.66
C LEU A 60 2.58 7.31 2.84
N ASP A 61 1.35 6.84 3.00
CA ASP A 61 1.03 5.76 3.94
C ASP A 61 1.60 4.44 3.40
N SER A 62 2.34 3.72 4.24
CA SER A 62 2.89 2.44 3.84
C SER A 62 2.07 1.28 4.38
N TYR A 63 1.66 0.41 3.45
CA TYR A 63 1.03 -0.88 3.69
C TYR A 63 2.05 -1.95 4.08
N GLY A 64 3.09 -1.61 4.84
CA GLY A 64 3.99 -2.60 5.42
C GLY A 64 5.43 -2.30 5.14
N ASN A 65 6.27 -2.58 6.14
CA ASN A 65 7.62 -2.07 6.19
C ASN A 65 8.62 -3.21 6.33
N THR A 66 9.81 -3.07 5.78
CA THR A 66 10.91 -3.98 6.12
C THR A 66 12.14 -3.21 6.53
N VAL A 67 12.63 -3.49 7.74
CA VAL A 67 13.83 -2.84 8.27
C VAL A 67 15.06 -3.31 7.51
N ILE A 68 15.83 -2.34 7.01
CA ILE A 68 17.14 -2.53 6.39
C ILE A 68 18.21 -2.46 7.48
N THR A 69 18.27 -1.33 8.19
CA THR A 69 19.28 -1.07 9.21
C THR A 69 18.79 -0.03 10.23
N ARG A 70 19.53 0.11 11.33
CA ARG A 70 19.26 1.10 12.39
C ARG A 70 20.54 1.77 12.82
N TYR A 71 20.51 3.09 12.90
CA TYR A 71 21.61 3.93 13.36
C TYR A 71 21.23 4.59 14.69
N GLY A 72 22.24 5.15 15.35
CA GLY A 72 22.09 5.83 16.63
C GLY A 72 21.79 4.91 17.82
N LYS A 73 21.46 5.52 18.95
CA LYS A 73 21.15 4.81 20.20
C LYS A 73 19.76 5.15 20.68
N LEU A 74 18.94 4.10 20.79
CA LEU A 74 17.59 4.24 21.34
C LEU A 74 17.66 4.69 22.81
N PRO A 75 16.93 5.76 23.21
CA PRO A 75 16.83 6.13 24.61
C PRO A 75 16.04 5.07 25.39
N LEU A 76 16.28 5.03 26.70
CA LEU A 76 15.49 4.18 27.60
C LEU A 76 14.16 4.87 27.88
N LEU A 77 13.06 4.28 27.40
CA LEU A 77 11.69 4.78 27.55
C LEU A 77 10.88 3.78 28.37
N GLU A 78 10.82 3.97 29.69
CA GLU A 78 10.16 3.05 30.62
C GLU A 78 8.68 3.40 30.85
N THR A 79 8.33 4.68 30.78
CA THR A 79 6.96 5.15 31.05
C THR A 79 6.27 5.64 29.78
N GLU A 80 4.93 5.60 29.77
CA GLU A 80 4.14 6.14 28.65
C GLU A 80 4.35 7.65 28.47
N GLU A 81 4.51 8.40 29.57
CA GLU A 81 4.85 9.83 29.51
C GLU A 81 6.20 10.09 28.82
N GLN A 82 7.19 9.23 29.05
CA GLN A 82 8.48 9.32 28.36
C GLN A 82 8.33 9.02 26.87
N LYS A 83 7.53 8.01 26.50
CA LYS A 83 7.26 7.69 25.09
C LYS A 83 6.51 8.80 24.38
N GLU A 84 5.50 9.39 25.02
CA GLU A 84 4.73 10.50 24.47
C GLU A 84 5.62 11.74 24.27
N SER A 85 6.38 12.13 25.30
CA SER A 85 7.34 13.24 25.21
C SER A 85 8.39 13.01 24.13
N TRP A 86 8.86 11.77 23.99
CA TRP A 86 9.81 11.40 22.95
C TRP A 86 9.19 11.49 21.55
N ASN A 87 7.96 11.00 21.37
CA ASN A 87 7.24 11.12 20.10
C ASN A 87 7.01 12.58 19.69
N SER A 88 6.66 13.47 20.63
CA SER A 88 6.58 14.92 20.35
C SER A 88 7.93 15.51 19.92
N THR A 89 9.02 15.03 20.52
CA THR A 89 10.38 15.44 20.14
C THR A 89 10.73 15.00 18.71
N LEU A 90 10.39 13.75 18.34
CA LEU A 90 10.58 13.25 16.98
C LEU A 90 9.71 13.99 15.95
N GLU A 91 8.49 14.39 16.34
CA GLU A 91 7.61 15.19 15.48
C GLU A 91 8.17 16.60 15.24
N GLU A 92 8.72 17.26 16.27
CA GLU A 92 9.45 18.53 16.12
C GLU A 92 10.66 18.39 15.21
N LEU A 93 11.46 17.33 15.39
CA LEU A 93 12.60 17.02 14.50
C LEU A 93 12.13 16.84 13.05
N SER A 94 11.03 16.12 12.83
CA SER A 94 10.46 15.91 11.50
C SER A 94 10.10 17.23 10.82
N ASN A 95 9.54 18.18 11.57
CA ASN A 95 9.15 19.48 11.04
C ASN A 95 10.38 20.32 10.65
N LYS A 96 11.47 20.22 11.40
CA LYS A 96 12.75 20.88 11.08
C LYS A 96 13.40 20.33 9.82
N ILE A 97 13.33 19.02 9.59
CA ILE A 97 13.97 18.39 8.43
C ILE A 97 13.06 18.25 7.21
N LYS A 98 11.77 18.59 7.31
CA LYS A 98 10.78 18.35 6.26
C LYS A 98 11.21 18.90 4.90
N ASP A 99 11.51 20.19 4.82
CA ASP A 99 11.91 20.84 3.57
C ASP A 99 13.26 20.34 3.00
N PRO A 100 14.36 20.25 3.78
CA PRO A 100 15.61 19.73 3.25
C PRO A 100 15.54 18.25 2.89
N LEU A 101 14.71 17.45 3.57
CA LEU A 101 14.47 16.06 3.21
C LEU A 101 13.64 15.96 1.91
N ALA A 102 12.52 16.68 1.84
CA ALA A 102 11.59 16.67 0.70
C ALA A 102 12.23 17.16 -0.60
N SER A 103 13.02 18.23 -0.53
CA SER A 103 13.61 18.86 -1.72
C SER A 103 14.68 18.04 -2.44
N LYS A 104 15.30 17.07 -1.74
CA LYS A 104 16.45 16.32 -2.28
C LYS A 104 16.27 14.80 -2.27
N TYR A 105 15.72 14.26 -1.20
CA TYR A 105 15.73 12.81 -0.97
C TYR A 105 14.36 12.18 -1.16
N MET A 106 13.28 12.96 -1.08
CA MET A 106 11.95 12.41 -1.28
C MET A 106 11.57 12.30 -2.75
N TYR A 107 10.65 11.37 -2.99
CA TYR A 107 9.92 11.25 -4.23
C TYR A 107 9.31 12.60 -4.66
N PRO A 108 9.27 12.91 -5.98
CA PRO A 108 9.75 12.10 -7.09
C PRO A 108 11.25 12.22 -7.39
N GLN A 109 11.98 13.12 -6.72
CA GLN A 109 13.41 13.37 -7.03
C GLN A 109 14.36 12.36 -6.40
N GLY A 110 13.95 11.74 -5.30
CA GLY A 110 14.75 10.76 -4.58
C GLY A 110 13.95 9.49 -4.23
N GLU A 111 14.60 8.67 -3.41
CA GLU A 111 14.15 7.32 -3.10
C GLU A 111 13.29 7.24 -1.82
N VAL A 112 13.34 8.28 -0.97
CA VAL A 112 12.54 8.35 0.26
C VAL A 112 11.08 8.62 -0.10
N VAL A 113 10.16 7.92 0.55
CA VAL A 113 8.73 8.08 0.31
C VAL A 113 7.99 8.49 1.57
N THR A 114 8.46 8.05 2.75
CA THR A 114 7.79 8.35 4.02
C THR A 114 8.77 8.67 5.13
N CYS A 115 8.38 9.60 5.99
CA CYS A 115 9.05 9.95 7.23
C CYS A 115 8.07 9.77 8.40
N GLY A 116 8.53 9.18 9.51
CA GLY A 116 7.66 8.90 10.65
C GLY A 116 8.40 8.51 11.93
N THR A 117 7.69 7.82 12.80
CA THR A 117 8.21 7.16 14.01
C THR A 117 7.61 5.76 14.14
N ASN A 118 8.21 4.92 14.96
CA ASN A 118 7.64 3.63 15.34
C ASN A 118 7.43 3.51 16.87
N GLU A 119 6.69 2.49 17.31
CA GLU A 119 6.37 2.28 18.74
C GLU A 119 7.59 2.15 19.65
N LYS A 120 8.76 1.78 19.11
CA LYS A 120 10.00 1.71 19.90
C LYS A 120 10.65 3.08 20.11
N GLY A 121 10.25 4.10 19.36
CA GLY A 121 10.82 5.43 19.41
C GLY A 121 11.99 5.65 18.44
N TYR A 122 12.06 4.92 17.34
CA TYR A 122 12.98 5.27 16.25
C TYR A 122 12.35 6.37 15.38
N PHE A 123 13.17 7.31 14.91
CA PHE A 123 12.83 8.12 13.76
C PHE A 123 12.89 7.24 12.51
N VAL A 124 11.84 7.20 11.70
CA VAL A 124 11.70 6.23 10.61
C VAL A 124 11.81 6.93 9.26
N ILE A 125 12.68 6.41 8.40
CA ILE A 125 12.77 6.77 6.97
C ILE A 125 12.46 5.51 6.15
N LEU A 126 11.44 5.61 5.30
CA LEU A 126 11.05 4.55 4.39
C LEU A 126 11.35 4.93 2.95
N PHE A 127 12.00 4.02 2.25
CA PHE A 127 12.28 4.10 0.83
C PHE A 127 11.28 3.29 0.02
N LYS A 128 11.11 3.61 -1.27
CA LYS A 128 10.53 2.66 -2.21
C LYS A 128 11.45 1.43 -2.32
N TYR A 129 10.89 0.27 -2.61
CA TYR A 129 11.70 -0.93 -2.86
C TYR A 129 12.62 -0.72 -4.05
N GLY A 130 13.89 -1.07 -3.88
CA GLY A 130 14.92 -0.84 -4.87
C GLY A 130 16.30 -0.80 -4.26
N ASN A 131 17.28 -0.38 -5.05
CA ASN A 131 18.68 -0.46 -4.69
C ASN A 131 19.13 0.79 -3.89
N VAL A 132 18.67 0.89 -2.65
CA VAL A 132 19.17 1.89 -1.69
C VAL A 132 20.49 1.40 -1.12
N ASP A 133 21.53 2.24 -1.19
CA ASP A 133 22.85 1.92 -0.71
C ASP A 133 23.17 2.61 0.63
N GLU A 134 24.22 2.10 1.30
CA GLU A 134 24.70 2.62 2.59
C GLU A 134 25.12 4.10 2.50
N PRO A 135 25.83 4.57 1.45
CA PRO A 135 26.15 5.99 1.30
C PRO A 135 24.94 6.93 1.33
N LEU A 136 23.83 6.58 0.68
CA LEU A 136 22.61 7.40 0.73
C LEU A 136 22.02 7.44 2.14
N MET A 137 21.97 6.31 2.85
CA MET A 137 21.49 6.25 4.24
C MET A 137 22.37 7.05 5.19
N ASP A 138 23.69 6.99 5.01
CA ASP A 138 24.66 7.78 5.79
C ASP A 138 24.47 9.28 5.56
N GLU A 139 24.26 9.71 4.32
CA GLU A 139 24.00 11.11 3.99
C GLU A 139 22.70 11.63 4.64
N ILE A 140 21.61 10.84 4.57
CA ILE A 140 20.34 11.17 5.21
C ILE A 140 20.49 11.16 6.74
N TYR A 141 21.22 10.21 7.31
CA TYR A 141 21.48 10.18 8.75
C TYR A 141 22.23 11.42 9.23
N VAL A 142 23.26 11.86 8.50
CA VAL A 142 23.99 13.09 8.83
C VAL A 142 23.08 14.32 8.81
N LEU A 143 22.14 14.42 7.86
CA LEU A 143 21.12 15.47 7.85
C LEU A 143 20.28 15.43 9.14
N ILE A 144 19.73 14.26 9.48
CA ILE A 144 18.85 14.08 10.65
C ILE A 144 19.62 14.35 11.95
N ASP A 145 20.80 13.78 12.11
CA ASP A 145 21.64 13.88 13.31
C ASP A 145 22.12 15.32 13.55
N ASN A 146 22.44 16.06 12.50
CA ASN A 146 22.79 17.48 12.64
C ASN A 146 21.59 18.31 13.15
N SER A 147 20.39 18.09 12.59
CA SER A 147 19.18 18.77 13.08
C SER A 147 18.79 18.33 14.50
N ALA A 148 19.00 17.07 14.85
CA ALA A 148 18.76 16.55 16.20
C ALA A 148 19.72 17.17 17.23
N LYS A 149 20.99 17.40 16.87
CA LYS A 149 21.97 18.07 17.74
C LYS A 149 21.60 19.51 18.06
N GLU A 150 20.97 20.24 17.14
CA GLU A 150 20.43 21.58 17.42
C GLU A 150 19.35 21.55 18.50
N MET A 151 18.63 20.42 18.61
CA MET A 151 17.65 20.14 19.66
C MET A 151 18.27 19.51 20.91
N LYS A 152 19.61 19.45 21.00
CA LYS A 152 20.39 18.82 22.09
C LYS A 152 20.16 17.31 22.22
N ILE A 153 19.77 16.66 21.13
CA ILE A 153 19.68 15.20 21.03
C ILE A 153 20.99 14.72 20.44
N ASN A 154 21.68 13.84 21.15
CA ASN A 154 22.90 13.20 20.64
C ASN A 154 22.55 11.76 20.26
N ASP A 155 23.11 11.30 19.14
CA ASP A 155 23.01 9.89 18.71
C ASP A 155 21.56 9.46 18.45
N ILE A 156 20.82 10.28 17.69
CA ILE A 156 19.41 10.08 17.37
C ILE A 156 19.17 8.67 16.80
N PRO A 157 18.28 7.85 17.39
CA PRO A 157 17.93 6.55 16.83
C PRO A 157 17.14 6.71 15.52
N VAL A 158 17.68 6.20 14.41
CA VAL A 158 17.04 6.21 13.10
C VAL A 158 16.89 4.78 12.58
N GLU A 159 15.71 4.44 12.10
CA GLU A 159 15.40 3.18 11.42
C GLU A 159 15.19 3.46 9.92
N PHE A 160 15.99 2.79 9.10
CA PHE A 160 15.86 2.80 7.65
C PHE A 160 15.17 1.52 7.19
N GLY A 161 14.18 1.66 6.31
CA GLY A 161 13.43 0.52 5.79
C GLY A 161 12.86 0.74 4.40
N TYR A 162 12.33 -0.33 3.81
CA TYR A 162 11.47 -0.25 2.63
C TYR A 162 10.01 -0.16 3.06
N GLY A 163 9.23 0.67 2.38
CA GLY A 163 7.77 0.72 2.50
C GLY A 163 7.09 0.09 1.29
N THR A 164 5.95 -0.55 1.52
CA THR A 164 5.00 -0.97 0.48
C THR A 164 3.99 0.15 0.24
N TYR A 165 3.83 0.59 -1.01
CA TYR A 165 2.96 1.71 -1.36
C TYR A 165 1.97 1.29 -2.45
N ARG A 166 0.72 1.67 -2.26
CA ARG A 166 -0.35 1.54 -3.26
C ARG A 166 -1.23 2.77 -3.16
N GLN A 167 -0.75 3.87 -3.73
CA GLN A 167 -1.42 5.16 -3.65
C GLN A 167 -1.67 5.72 -5.04
N GLU A 168 -2.90 6.20 -5.23
CA GLU A 168 -3.28 7.09 -6.32
C GLU A 168 -3.11 8.53 -5.85
N ILE A 169 -2.33 9.30 -6.60
CA ILE A 169 -2.01 10.70 -6.31
C ILE A 169 -2.87 11.57 -7.23
N THR A 170 -3.76 12.36 -6.64
CA THR A 170 -4.59 13.31 -7.38
C THR A 170 -3.76 14.47 -7.87
N LEU A 171 -3.62 14.61 -9.19
CA LEU A 171 -2.94 15.73 -9.83
C LEU A 171 -3.91 16.87 -10.14
N ASN A 172 -5.12 16.54 -10.59
CA ASN A 172 -6.17 17.52 -10.83
C ASN A 172 -7.54 16.90 -10.50
N SER A 173 -8.13 17.34 -9.39
CA SER A 173 -9.45 16.85 -8.95
C SER A 173 -10.59 17.27 -9.88
N GLU A 174 -10.51 18.43 -10.52
CA GLU A 174 -11.56 18.93 -11.43
C GLU A 174 -11.61 18.13 -12.73
N GLN A 175 -10.45 17.70 -13.22
CA GLN A 175 -10.31 16.94 -14.47
C GLN A 175 -10.24 15.43 -14.24
N GLY A 176 -10.24 14.97 -12.98
CA GLY A 176 -10.08 13.57 -12.62
C GLY A 176 -8.76 12.97 -13.10
N ILE A 177 -7.68 13.76 -13.05
CA ILE A 177 -6.35 13.31 -13.43
C ILE A 177 -5.63 12.81 -12.19
N TYR A 178 -5.19 11.56 -12.26
CA TYR A 178 -4.51 10.86 -11.20
C TYR A 178 -3.21 10.25 -11.70
N TYR A 179 -2.30 10.00 -10.77
CA TYR A 179 -1.03 9.35 -11.01
C TYR A 179 -0.84 8.21 -10.01
N TRP A 180 -0.60 7.01 -10.51
CA TRP A 180 -0.29 5.87 -9.64
C TRP A 180 1.18 5.93 -9.23
N PHE A 181 1.43 5.85 -7.92
CA PHE A 181 2.79 5.76 -7.41
C PHE A 181 3.56 4.61 -8.06
N GLY A 182 4.74 4.91 -8.61
CA GLY A 182 5.58 3.94 -9.32
C GLY A 182 5.35 3.87 -10.84
N GLU A 183 4.37 4.57 -11.40
CA GLU A 183 4.23 4.71 -12.85
C GLU A 183 5.33 5.59 -13.46
N ASN A 184 5.57 5.42 -14.76
CA ASN A 184 6.53 6.26 -15.47
C ASN A 184 6.09 7.74 -15.45
N MET A 185 7.01 8.62 -15.08
CA MET A 185 6.80 10.06 -14.99
C MET A 185 7.06 10.82 -16.30
N ASP A 186 7.52 10.17 -17.38
CA ASP A 186 7.89 10.82 -18.64
C ASP A 186 6.77 11.69 -19.26
N ASN A 187 5.51 11.40 -18.91
CA ASN A 187 4.34 12.12 -19.40
C ASN A 187 3.83 13.21 -18.45
N LEU A 188 4.46 13.40 -17.29
CA LEU A 188 4.05 14.40 -16.29
C LEU A 188 4.61 15.77 -16.63
N SER A 189 3.78 16.80 -16.46
CA SER A 189 4.22 18.19 -16.57
C SER A 189 5.03 18.62 -15.35
N GLU A 190 5.75 19.75 -15.45
CA GLU A 190 6.44 20.34 -14.29
C GLU A 190 5.48 20.67 -13.14
N SER A 191 4.26 21.12 -13.45
CA SER A 191 3.22 21.35 -12.46
C SER A 191 2.77 20.06 -11.77
N ASP A 192 2.64 18.95 -12.50
CA ASP A 192 2.25 17.67 -11.92
C ASP A 192 3.34 17.16 -10.95
N ILE A 193 4.60 17.28 -11.35
CA ILE A 193 5.74 16.95 -10.50
C ILE A 193 5.74 17.81 -9.23
N HIS A 194 5.46 19.11 -9.36
CA HIS A 194 5.38 20.00 -8.20
C HIS A 194 4.24 19.61 -7.25
N ILE A 195 3.08 19.19 -7.76
CA ILE A 195 1.97 18.70 -6.94
C ILE A 195 2.39 17.45 -6.15
N ILE A 196 3.05 16.49 -6.81
CA ILE A 196 3.57 15.30 -6.13
C ILE A 196 4.55 15.70 -5.01
N GLN A 197 5.43 16.66 -5.24
CA GLN A 197 6.37 17.14 -4.22
C GLN A 197 5.67 17.74 -2.99
N GLU A 198 4.62 18.53 -3.21
CA GLU A 198 3.86 19.12 -2.10
C GLU A 198 3.11 18.04 -1.31
N ILE A 199 2.51 17.05 -1.99
CA ILE A 199 1.84 15.92 -1.34
C ILE A 199 2.81 15.14 -0.45
N MET A 200 4.07 14.98 -0.86
CA MET A 200 5.09 14.27 -0.04
C MET A 200 5.44 15.00 1.25
N LYS A 201 5.11 16.30 1.39
CA LYS A 201 5.30 17.08 2.62
C LYS A 201 4.09 17.04 3.55
N GLU A 202 2.96 16.57 3.03
CA GLU A 202 1.72 16.46 3.77
C GLU A 202 1.70 15.18 4.61
N LYS A 203 0.94 15.23 5.70
CA LYS A 203 0.69 14.04 6.51
C LYS A 203 -0.20 13.09 5.72
N PRO A 204 0.17 11.81 5.55
CA PRO A 204 -0.65 10.88 4.80
C PRO A 204 -2.02 10.70 5.47
N THR A 205 -3.05 10.55 4.64
CA THR A 205 -4.35 10.05 5.08
C THR A 205 -4.26 8.53 5.23
N THR A 206 -4.21 8.06 6.47
CA THR A 206 -4.30 6.62 6.76
C THR A 206 -5.74 6.16 6.55
N PRO A 207 -6.02 5.21 5.64
CA PRO A 207 -7.33 4.58 5.58
C PRO A 207 -7.63 3.95 6.94
N VAL A 208 -8.83 4.15 7.48
CA VAL A 208 -9.23 3.52 8.74
C VAL A 208 -9.45 2.03 8.48
N GLN A 209 -8.37 1.25 8.53
CA GLN A 209 -8.42 -0.21 8.54
C GLN A 209 -8.50 -0.68 9.98
N LYS A 210 -9.55 -1.44 10.31
CA LYS A 210 -9.71 -1.99 11.66
C LYS A 210 -9.02 -3.34 11.73
N ILE A 211 -7.69 -3.33 11.83
CA ILE A 211 -6.89 -4.55 11.94
C ILE A 211 -7.25 -5.25 13.26
N VAL A 212 -7.61 -6.53 13.16
CA VAL A 212 -7.95 -7.38 14.32
C VAL A 212 -6.91 -8.45 14.59
N ALA A 213 -6.13 -8.84 13.58
CA ALA A 213 -4.98 -9.72 13.77
C ALA A 213 -3.98 -9.57 12.62
N ALA A 214 -2.70 -9.80 12.93
CA ALA A 214 -1.65 -9.90 11.94
C ALA A 214 -0.75 -11.08 12.28
N TYR A 215 -0.43 -11.90 11.29
CA TYR A 215 0.39 -13.10 11.45
C TYR A 215 1.53 -13.13 10.44
N GLY A 216 2.54 -13.94 10.74
CA GLY A 216 3.69 -14.16 9.86
C GLY A 216 4.65 -12.98 9.79
N LYS A 217 5.49 -12.98 8.75
CA LYS A 217 6.53 -11.97 8.55
C LYS A 217 6.69 -11.69 7.07
N ILE A 218 6.70 -10.41 6.69
CA ILE A 218 7.07 -10.01 5.33
C ILE A 218 8.58 -10.21 5.20
N PRO A 219 9.05 -11.04 4.24
CA PRO A 219 10.48 -11.25 4.02
C PRO A 219 11.15 -9.95 3.54
N LEU A 220 12.47 -9.86 3.67
CA LEU A 220 13.22 -8.77 3.07
C LEU A 220 13.25 -8.93 1.55
N LEU A 221 12.45 -8.11 0.88
CA LEU A 221 12.40 -7.98 -0.57
C LEU A 221 13.32 -6.81 -0.95
N LYS A 222 14.32 -7.05 -1.80
CA LYS A 222 15.38 -6.08 -2.09
C LYS A 222 15.17 -5.32 -3.39
N ASP A 223 14.39 -5.89 -4.29
CA ASP A 223 14.13 -5.31 -5.61
C ASP A 223 12.74 -5.67 -6.11
N GLN A 224 12.36 -5.03 -7.22
CA GLN A 224 11.05 -5.20 -7.83
C GLN A 224 10.79 -6.64 -8.32
N ASN A 225 11.82 -7.37 -8.76
CA ASN A 225 11.64 -8.76 -9.20
C ASN A 225 11.36 -9.67 -8.01
N GLU A 226 12.02 -9.44 -6.87
CA GLU A 226 11.73 -10.15 -5.63
C GLU A 226 10.30 -9.88 -5.14
N ILE A 227 9.82 -8.64 -5.23
CA ILE A 227 8.42 -8.29 -4.89
C ILE A 227 7.42 -9.03 -5.80
N ILE A 228 7.63 -8.99 -7.11
CA ILE A 228 6.73 -9.66 -8.07
C ILE A 228 6.73 -11.17 -7.81
N THR A 229 7.91 -11.77 -7.66
CA THR A 229 8.05 -13.21 -7.36
C THR A 229 7.38 -13.58 -6.03
N TRP A 230 7.41 -12.68 -5.05
CA TRP A 230 6.73 -12.87 -3.77
C TRP A 230 5.21 -12.75 -3.89
N ALA A 231 4.71 -11.74 -4.60
CA ALA A 231 3.28 -11.56 -4.88
C ALA A 231 2.70 -12.76 -5.65
N ASP A 232 3.46 -13.35 -6.58
CA ASP A 232 3.07 -14.57 -7.30
C ASP A 232 2.91 -15.77 -6.36
N LYS A 233 3.81 -15.92 -5.38
CA LYS A 233 3.71 -16.97 -4.36
C LYS A 233 2.48 -16.80 -3.47
N LEU A 234 2.20 -15.58 -3.04
CA LEU A 234 1.01 -15.26 -2.25
C LEU A 234 -0.26 -15.54 -3.05
N SER A 235 -0.29 -15.13 -4.33
CA SER A 235 -1.40 -15.41 -5.25
C SER A 235 -1.61 -16.90 -5.46
N ALA A 236 -0.54 -17.69 -5.58
CA ALA A 236 -0.60 -19.15 -5.67
C ALA A 236 -1.17 -19.79 -4.40
N ILE A 237 -0.80 -19.29 -3.21
CA ILE A 237 -1.39 -19.73 -1.93
C ILE A 237 -2.88 -19.40 -1.93
N ALA A 238 -3.27 -18.14 -2.18
CA ALA A 238 -4.67 -17.69 -2.18
C ALA A 238 -5.54 -18.51 -3.15
N GLY A 239 -5.05 -18.75 -4.37
CA GLY A 239 -5.76 -19.58 -5.35
C GLY A 239 -5.93 -21.04 -4.88
N SER A 240 -4.93 -21.60 -4.20
CA SER A 240 -4.95 -22.99 -3.72
C SER A 240 -5.85 -23.19 -2.49
N THR A 241 -6.01 -22.16 -1.67
CA THR A 241 -6.87 -22.15 -0.47
C THR A 241 -8.28 -21.66 -0.75
N GLN A 242 -8.54 -21.00 -1.88
CA GLN A 242 -9.83 -20.35 -2.19
C GLN A 242 -11.04 -21.26 -1.92
N ASN A 243 -11.03 -22.51 -2.39
CA ASN A 243 -12.14 -23.45 -2.18
C ASN A 243 -12.41 -23.77 -0.70
N LYS A 244 -11.39 -23.68 0.16
CA LYS A 244 -11.52 -23.87 1.61
C LYS A 244 -12.00 -22.61 2.31
N ILE A 245 -11.76 -21.43 1.72
CA ILE A 245 -12.19 -20.13 2.26
C ILE A 245 -13.63 -19.80 1.81
N ASN A 246 -14.05 -20.23 0.61
CA ASN A 246 -15.39 -19.98 0.07
C ASN A 246 -16.54 -20.27 1.05
N PRO A 247 -16.56 -21.36 1.85
CA PRO A 247 -17.63 -21.59 2.81
C PRO A 247 -17.78 -20.50 3.89
N TYR A 248 -16.70 -19.79 4.25
CA TYR A 248 -16.76 -18.66 5.17
C TYR A 248 -17.31 -17.42 4.46
N MET A 249 -17.00 -17.24 3.17
CA MET A 249 -17.56 -16.14 2.36
C MET A 249 -19.05 -16.35 2.09
N GLU A 250 -19.48 -17.57 1.79
CA GLU A 250 -20.89 -17.95 1.61
C GLU A 250 -21.73 -17.74 2.87
N ARG A 251 -21.10 -17.81 4.05
CA ARG A 251 -21.72 -17.51 5.35
C ARG A 251 -21.59 -16.04 5.76
N GLU A 252 -21.08 -15.20 4.87
CA GLU A 252 -20.81 -13.78 5.11
C GLU A 252 -19.88 -13.54 6.32
N GLN A 253 -19.07 -14.53 6.69
CA GLN A 253 -18.10 -14.42 7.78
C GLN A 253 -16.80 -13.75 7.32
N VAL A 254 -16.45 -13.97 6.05
CA VAL A 254 -15.30 -13.37 5.35
C VAL A 254 -15.83 -12.56 4.18
N ILE A 255 -15.41 -11.30 4.06
CA ILE A 255 -15.89 -10.37 3.04
C ILE A 255 -14.90 -10.19 1.89
N VAL A 256 -13.60 -10.32 2.18
CA VAL A 256 -12.53 -10.26 1.20
C VAL A 256 -11.49 -11.33 1.52
N TYR A 257 -10.95 -11.95 0.47
CA TYR A 257 -9.81 -12.85 0.57
C TYR A 257 -8.94 -12.72 -0.67
N GLY A 258 -7.65 -12.45 -0.51
CA GLY A 258 -6.75 -12.31 -1.64
C GLY A 258 -5.29 -12.07 -1.28
N GLY A 259 -4.45 -12.01 -2.31
CA GLY A 259 -3.07 -11.59 -2.20
C GLY A 259 -2.92 -10.10 -2.46
N GLU A 260 -2.19 -9.44 -1.56
CA GLU A 260 -1.61 -8.12 -1.77
C GLU A 260 -0.15 -8.25 -2.23
N LEU A 261 0.54 -7.11 -2.41
CA LEU A 261 1.94 -7.07 -2.85
C LEU A 261 2.89 -7.84 -1.91
N THR A 262 2.66 -7.79 -0.60
CA THR A 262 3.60 -8.32 0.40
C THR A 262 2.99 -9.32 1.39
N ARG A 263 1.66 -9.48 1.39
CA ARG A 263 0.93 -10.38 2.29
C ARG A 263 -0.41 -10.83 1.73
N LEU A 264 -1.08 -11.74 2.45
CA LEU A 264 -2.49 -12.05 2.22
C LEU A 264 -3.39 -11.15 3.07
N GLU A 265 -4.57 -10.84 2.56
CA GLU A 265 -5.61 -10.05 3.21
C GLU A 265 -6.85 -10.92 3.43
N VAL A 266 -7.42 -10.83 4.63
CA VAL A 266 -8.67 -11.50 5.01
C VAL A 266 -9.57 -10.52 5.76
N GLY A 267 -10.61 -10.02 5.11
CA GLY A 267 -11.58 -9.16 5.78
C GLY A 267 -12.64 -9.98 6.48
N ILE A 268 -12.78 -9.75 7.78
CA ILE A 268 -13.78 -10.38 8.64
C ILE A 268 -14.98 -9.46 8.75
N ASN A 269 -16.18 -10.04 8.68
CA ASN A 269 -17.40 -9.26 8.83
C ASN A 269 -17.46 -8.62 10.23
N GLU A 270 -17.54 -7.29 10.28
CA GLU A 270 -17.50 -6.52 11.53
C GLU A 270 -18.70 -6.80 12.44
N THR A 271 -19.81 -7.29 11.89
CA THR A 271 -21.05 -7.57 12.63
C THR A 271 -20.95 -8.82 13.50
N LEU A 272 -19.93 -9.67 13.29
CA LEU A 272 -19.74 -10.89 14.05
C LEU A 272 -19.33 -10.62 15.51
N PRO A 273 -19.78 -11.46 16.48
CA PRO A 273 -19.29 -11.39 17.85
C PRO A 273 -17.78 -11.65 17.94
N SER A 274 -17.06 -10.96 18.83
CA SER A 274 -15.59 -11.08 18.96
C SER A 274 -15.09 -12.50 19.17
N LYS A 275 -15.86 -13.34 19.89
CA LYS A 275 -15.51 -14.76 20.10
C LYS A 275 -15.52 -15.55 18.79
N GLU A 276 -16.49 -15.27 17.92
CA GLU A 276 -16.61 -15.90 16.61
C GLU A 276 -15.50 -15.42 15.68
N LYS A 277 -15.23 -14.11 15.63
CA LYS A 277 -14.10 -13.53 14.87
C LYS A 277 -12.77 -14.22 15.23
N ASN A 278 -12.46 -14.33 16.52
CA ASN A 278 -11.24 -14.98 17.00
C ASN A 278 -11.14 -16.46 16.61
N THR A 279 -12.27 -17.14 16.45
CA THR A 279 -12.30 -18.54 16.01
C THR A 279 -12.01 -18.63 14.52
N ILE A 280 -12.71 -17.84 13.71
CA ILE A 280 -12.55 -17.76 12.25
C ILE A 280 -11.12 -17.38 11.87
N ILE A 281 -10.55 -16.35 12.51
CA ILE A 281 -9.17 -15.89 12.27
C ILE A 281 -8.17 -17.05 12.41
N LYS A 282 -8.29 -17.84 13.49
CA LYS A 282 -7.39 -18.98 13.74
C LYS A 282 -7.57 -20.09 12.71
N GLU A 283 -8.81 -20.43 12.39
CA GLU A 283 -9.14 -21.47 11.40
C GLU A 283 -8.62 -21.09 10.00
N ILE A 284 -8.85 -19.86 9.56
CA ILE A 284 -8.38 -19.36 8.27
C ILE A 284 -6.86 -19.28 8.23
N TYR A 285 -6.22 -18.74 9.27
CA TYR A 285 -4.76 -18.69 9.30
C TYR A 285 -4.15 -20.08 9.22
N GLN A 286 -4.73 -21.08 9.91
CA GLN A 286 -4.28 -22.46 9.81
C GLN A 286 -4.42 -23.03 8.38
N ILE A 287 -5.54 -22.77 7.70
CA ILE A 287 -5.74 -23.19 6.30
C ILE A 287 -4.65 -22.62 5.39
N ILE A 288 -4.33 -21.33 5.58
CA ILE A 288 -3.32 -20.61 4.81
C ILE A 288 -1.91 -21.13 5.12
N ASP A 289 -1.56 -21.26 6.39
CA ASP A 289 -0.24 -21.72 6.85
C ASP A 289 0.05 -23.16 6.39
N GLU A 290 -0.94 -24.06 6.45
CA GLU A 290 -0.78 -25.43 5.95
C GLU A 290 -0.48 -25.46 4.45
N GLU A 291 -1.09 -24.59 3.65
CA GLU A 291 -0.84 -24.51 2.22
C GLU A 291 0.49 -23.82 1.90
N ALA A 292 0.81 -22.73 2.61
CA ALA A 292 2.11 -22.05 2.49
C ALA A 292 3.26 -23.02 2.77
N ARG A 293 3.15 -23.86 3.82
CA ARG A 293 4.17 -24.86 4.14
C ARG A 293 4.35 -25.92 3.05
N ARG A 294 3.30 -26.29 2.31
CA ARG A 294 3.42 -27.19 1.13
C ARG A 294 4.20 -26.55 -0.01
N GLN A 295 4.22 -25.23 -0.07
CA GLN A 295 4.98 -24.43 -1.02
C GLN A 295 6.34 -23.97 -0.47
N ASN A 296 6.79 -24.57 0.64
CA ASN A 296 8.04 -24.23 1.35
C ASN A 296 8.11 -22.77 1.84
N ILE A 297 6.96 -22.20 2.19
CA ILE A 297 6.86 -20.88 2.81
C ILE A 297 6.47 -21.09 4.28
N THR A 298 7.33 -20.61 5.17
CA THR A 298 7.06 -20.56 6.63
C THR A 298 6.73 -19.13 7.02
N ASP A 299 5.94 -18.95 8.07
CA ASP A 299 5.54 -17.63 8.61
C ASP A 299 4.89 -16.73 7.53
N VAL A 300 4.00 -17.31 6.73
CA VAL A 300 3.27 -16.56 5.68
C VAL A 300 2.58 -15.33 6.27
N PRO A 301 2.83 -14.12 5.73
CA PRO A 301 2.24 -12.90 6.26
C PRO A 301 0.77 -12.80 5.87
N VAL A 302 -0.09 -12.60 6.87
CA VAL A 302 -1.54 -12.46 6.69
C VAL A 302 -2.04 -11.34 7.60
N ILE A 303 -2.81 -10.42 7.06
CA ILE A 303 -3.56 -9.42 7.82
C ILE A 303 -5.04 -9.80 7.87
N PHE A 304 -5.64 -9.54 9.02
CA PHE A 304 -7.08 -9.65 9.22
C PHE A 304 -7.59 -8.28 9.66
N ASP A 305 -8.50 -7.72 8.87
CA ASP A 305 -9.22 -6.50 9.21
C ASP A 305 -10.72 -6.75 9.35
N GLU A 306 -11.44 -5.77 9.90
CA GLU A 306 -12.89 -5.79 9.91
C GLU A 306 -13.46 -4.85 8.85
N GLY A 307 -14.56 -5.27 8.24
CA GLY A 307 -15.34 -4.42 7.36
C GLY A 307 -16.78 -4.88 7.22
N VAL A 308 -17.56 -4.10 6.49
CA VAL A 308 -18.94 -4.39 6.12
C VAL A 308 -18.99 -4.82 4.66
N PHE A 309 -19.81 -5.83 4.34
CA PHE A 309 -20.24 -6.07 2.96
C PHE A 309 -21.01 -4.86 2.45
N ILE A 310 -20.39 -4.04 1.59
CA ILE A 310 -21.16 -3.08 0.81
C ILE A 310 -21.69 -3.84 -0.39
N ASN A 311 -22.92 -4.34 -0.29
CA ASN A 311 -23.64 -4.78 -1.49
C ASN A 311 -23.87 -3.53 -2.35
N GLU A 312 -23.02 -3.34 -3.36
CA GLU A 312 -23.30 -2.39 -4.42
C GLU A 312 -24.63 -2.82 -5.06
N VAL A 313 -25.65 -1.97 -4.92
CA VAL A 313 -27.08 -2.15 -5.26
C VAL A 313 -27.96 -2.68 -4.11
N ALA A 314 -28.38 -1.74 -3.26
CA ALA A 314 -29.79 -1.64 -2.87
C ALA A 314 -30.33 -0.29 -3.39
N THR A 315 -30.68 -0.22 -4.69
CA THR A 315 -31.70 0.74 -5.12
C THR A 315 -33.05 0.16 -4.71
N GLU A 316 -33.33 0.19 -3.40
CA GLU A 316 -34.70 0.10 -2.92
C GLU A 316 -35.13 1.52 -2.62
N ASP A 317 -36.03 2.04 -3.46
CA ASP A 317 -36.83 3.21 -3.17
C ASP A 317 -37.46 3.02 -1.78
N THR A 318 -36.83 3.60 -0.76
CA THR A 318 -37.42 3.69 0.57
C THR A 318 -37.38 5.14 0.98
N GLU A 319 -38.59 5.68 1.10
CA GLU A 319 -38.89 7.03 1.56
C GLU A 319 -38.10 7.37 2.83
N ALA A 320 -37.69 8.63 2.87
CA ALA A 320 -36.93 9.27 3.92
C ALA A 320 -37.41 8.93 5.34
N GLU A 321 -36.48 8.46 6.18
CA GLU A 321 -36.45 8.82 7.59
C GLU A 321 -35.12 9.52 7.88
N GLU A 322 -35.19 10.84 7.98
CA GLU A 322 -34.15 11.70 8.52
C GLU A 322 -33.79 11.22 9.94
N THR A 323 -32.57 10.74 10.12
CA THR A 323 -31.94 10.69 11.45
C THR A 323 -30.70 11.59 11.43
N ASN A 324 -30.85 12.70 12.15
CA ASN A 324 -29.89 13.77 12.31
C ASN A 324 -28.51 13.28 12.77
N LEU A 325 -27.49 13.52 11.93
CA LEU A 325 -26.10 13.65 12.38
C LEU A 325 -25.58 15.02 11.94
N SER A 326 -25.83 16.00 12.81
CA SER A 326 -25.32 17.35 12.69
C SER A 326 -23.81 17.36 13.00
N LEU A 327 -22.98 17.57 11.99
CA LEU A 327 -21.63 18.11 12.19
C LEU A 327 -21.72 19.64 12.10
N SER A 328 -21.42 20.28 13.22
CA SER A 328 -21.47 21.73 13.41
C SER A 328 -20.34 22.42 12.65
N GLU A 329 -20.68 23.28 11.69
CA GLU A 329 -19.79 24.35 11.23
C GLU A 329 -19.93 25.54 12.19
N GLU A 330 -18.82 25.91 12.84
CA GLU A 330 -18.73 27.18 13.53
C GLU A 330 -18.50 28.32 12.54
N GLU A 331 -19.40 29.28 12.69
CA GLU A 331 -19.64 30.50 11.94
C GLU A 331 -18.51 31.53 12.11
N LYS A 332 -18.04 32.12 11.01
CA LYS A 332 -17.62 33.53 11.02
C LYS A 332 -18.06 34.26 9.77
N THR A 333 -19.14 34.99 9.96
CA THR A 333 -19.75 35.99 9.07
C THR A 333 -18.83 37.20 8.85
N ARG A 334 -18.71 37.67 7.61
CA ARG A 334 -19.22 39.00 7.20
C ARG A 334 -19.12 39.27 5.70
N GLU A 335 -20.28 39.68 5.20
CA GLU A 335 -20.72 40.21 3.89
C GLU A 335 -19.70 41.07 3.10
N LEU A 336 -19.77 41.03 1.75
CA LEU A 336 -20.47 42.06 0.94
C LEU A 336 -20.39 41.79 -0.59
N ASN A 337 -21.58 41.65 -1.18
CA ASN A 337 -22.09 42.21 -2.44
C ASN A 337 -21.53 41.82 -3.84
N ASN A 338 -22.36 41.06 -4.56
CA ASN A 338 -22.97 41.35 -5.88
C ASN A 338 -22.17 42.19 -6.92
N SER A 339 -21.89 41.58 -8.08
CA SER A 339 -22.45 42.07 -9.37
C SER A 339 -22.39 41.02 -10.48
N LYS A 340 -23.43 41.06 -11.31
CA LYS A 340 -23.76 40.23 -12.46
C LYS A 340 -22.79 40.34 -13.65
N ASP A 341 -22.77 39.26 -14.43
CA ASP A 341 -22.69 39.16 -15.89
C ASP A 341 -21.91 40.22 -16.67
N ASN A 342 -20.95 39.77 -17.48
CA ASN A 342 -21.13 39.80 -18.94
C ASN A 342 -20.11 38.91 -19.65
N ASN A 343 -20.63 38.17 -20.61
CA ASN A 343 -19.93 37.34 -21.59
C ASN A 343 -19.48 38.23 -22.77
N SER A 344 -18.26 38.07 -23.27
CA SER A 344 -17.95 38.38 -24.67
C SER A 344 -16.63 37.72 -25.12
N GLU A 345 -16.76 36.82 -26.09
CA GLU A 345 -15.73 36.30 -26.98
C GLU A 345 -14.82 37.39 -27.56
N SER A 346 -13.56 37.03 -27.82
CA SER A 346 -12.96 37.34 -29.13
C SER A 346 -11.84 36.35 -29.47
N ASP A 347 -11.99 35.77 -30.66
CA ASP A 347 -11.00 34.98 -31.38
C ASP A 347 -9.76 35.80 -31.74
N ASN A 348 -8.60 35.15 -31.83
CA ASN A 348 -7.67 35.45 -32.93
C ASN A 348 -6.77 34.27 -33.29
N VAL A 349 -6.61 34.11 -34.60
CA VAL A 349 -6.01 32.99 -35.34
C VAL A 349 -4.65 33.42 -35.93
N SER A 350 -3.79 32.40 -36.18
CA SER A 350 -2.63 32.35 -37.10
C SER A 350 -1.29 32.94 -36.59
N SER A 351 -0.09 32.43 -36.93
CA SER A 351 0.39 31.31 -37.77
C SER A 351 1.94 31.19 -37.67
N SER A 352 2.49 30.01 -38.04
CA SER A 352 3.76 29.79 -38.80
C SER A 352 5.11 30.19 -38.14
N SER A 353 6.25 29.49 -38.19
CA SER A 353 6.79 28.41 -39.05
C SER A 353 8.11 27.88 -38.46
N GLY A 354 8.36 26.57 -38.62
CA GLY A 354 9.60 25.98 -39.16
C GLY A 354 10.94 26.09 -38.40
N ASN A 355 11.48 24.93 -37.99
CA ASN A 355 12.83 24.51 -38.36
C ASN A 355 13.05 22.99 -38.22
N GLU A 356 13.90 22.47 -39.10
CA GLU A 356 14.12 21.07 -39.47
C GLU A 356 15.27 20.38 -38.71
N SER A 357 15.22 19.04 -38.73
CA SER A 357 16.30 18.05 -38.48
C SER A 357 16.67 17.78 -37.01
N SER A 358 16.91 16.53 -36.58
CA SER A 358 17.61 15.45 -37.26
C SER A 358 17.22 14.07 -36.71
N LYS A 359 17.18 13.07 -37.60
CA LYS A 359 17.05 11.64 -37.27
C LYS A 359 18.23 11.19 -36.39
N LYS A 360 17.93 10.57 -35.25
CA LYS A 360 18.79 9.55 -34.63
C LYS A 360 17.92 8.35 -34.25
N ASN A 361 18.45 7.18 -34.56
CA ASN A 361 17.76 5.89 -34.51
C ASN A 361 17.46 5.52 -33.05
N SER A 362 16.18 5.33 -32.72
CA SER A 362 15.75 4.82 -31.42
C SER A 362 15.44 3.33 -31.55
N THR A 363 16.22 2.52 -30.86
CA THR A 363 15.98 1.08 -30.69
C THR A 363 14.74 0.91 -29.80
N PRO A 364 13.75 0.06 -30.15
CA PRO A 364 12.57 -0.11 -29.30
C PRO A 364 12.96 -0.90 -28.06
N GLY A 365 13.01 -0.22 -26.91
CA GLY A 365 12.98 -0.89 -25.62
C GLY A 365 11.57 -1.42 -25.37
N PHE A 366 11.46 -2.72 -25.15
CA PHE A 366 10.20 -3.41 -24.87
C PHE A 366 9.61 -2.93 -23.54
N GLY A 367 8.67 -1.98 -23.61
CA GLY A 367 7.76 -1.67 -22.50
C GLY A 367 6.58 -2.62 -22.54
N LEU A 368 6.68 -3.75 -21.83
CA LEU A 368 5.59 -4.69 -21.59
C LEU A 368 5.66 -5.05 -20.11
N LEU A 369 4.67 -4.58 -19.34
CA LEU A 369 4.05 -5.21 -18.16
C LEU A 369 3.11 -4.18 -17.47
N SER A 370 2.08 -3.74 -18.18
CA SER A 370 0.86 -3.18 -17.57
C SER A 370 -0.20 -4.29 -17.55
N GLY A 371 -0.13 -5.17 -16.56
CA GLY A 371 -1.01 -6.34 -16.52
C GLY A 371 -1.09 -6.99 -15.16
N LEU A 372 -1.87 -6.41 -14.24
CA LEU A 372 -2.52 -7.14 -13.16
C LEU A 372 -3.71 -6.34 -12.63
N VAL A 373 -4.79 -6.32 -13.41
CA VAL A 373 -6.12 -5.99 -12.90
C VAL A 373 -6.71 -7.28 -12.33
N CYS A 374 -6.97 -7.24 -11.03
CA CYS A 374 -7.53 -8.33 -10.24
C CYS A 374 -8.90 -8.78 -10.79
N LEU A 375 -9.11 -10.09 -10.88
CA LEU A 375 -10.39 -10.73 -11.21
C LEU A 375 -11.34 -10.60 -10.01
N CYS A 376 -12.27 -9.65 -10.05
CA CYS A 376 -13.48 -9.69 -9.24
C CYS A 376 -14.34 -10.88 -9.71
N GLY A 377 -14.50 -11.90 -8.86
CA GLY A 377 -15.31 -13.08 -9.14
C GLY A 377 -16.80 -12.77 -9.14
N GLY A 378 -17.37 -12.46 -10.31
CA GLY A 378 -18.81 -12.38 -10.54
C GLY A 378 -19.48 -13.76 -10.58
N TRP A 379 -20.56 -13.89 -9.82
CA TRP A 379 -21.39 -15.09 -9.65
C TRP A 379 -22.06 -15.56 -10.96
N LYS A 380 -22.03 -16.87 -11.22
CA LYS A 380 -22.90 -17.55 -12.21
C LYS A 380 -24.26 -17.87 -11.59
N PHE A 381 -25.32 -17.28 -12.14
CA PHE A 381 -26.69 -17.79 -12.02
C PHE A 381 -26.79 -19.18 -12.66
N GLY A 382 -26.97 -20.20 -11.84
CA GLY A 382 -27.51 -21.49 -12.26
C GLY A 382 -29.04 -21.40 -12.36
N LYS A 383 -29.58 -21.78 -13.51
CA LYS A 383 -31.02 -21.89 -13.75
C LYS A 383 -31.71 -22.82 -12.73
N LYS A 384 -32.87 -22.40 -12.24
CA LYS A 384 -34.06 -23.24 -12.25
C LYS A 384 -35.27 -22.42 -12.67
#